data_AF-A0A150FTB8-F1
#
_entry.id   AF-A0A150FTB8-F1
#
_cell.length_a   1.000
_cell.length_b   1.000
_cell.length_c   1.000
_cell.angle_alpha   90.00
_cell.angle_beta   90.00
_cell.angle_gamma   90.00
#
_symmetry.space_group_name_H-M   'P 1'
#
loop_
_entity.id
_entity.type
_entity.pdbx_description
1 polymer ?
#
loop_
_entity_poly.entity_id
_entity_poly.type
_entity_poly.pdbx_seq_one_letter_code
_entity_poly.pdbx_strand_id
1 'polypeptide(L)'
;MLIRPTAQELEEFGEPDFVIYNAGAFPANKYTNYMTSQTSIDLSLKHKEMVILGTMYAGEMKKGVFTLMHYLMPMQGKLSLHSGCNVGAAGDVTLFFGLSGTGKTTLSADPKRPLIGDDEHVWSDNGVFNIEGGCYAKCIGLKPETEPEIWNAIRFGTVLENVDYDPVTREVDYTSQRLTENTRASYPIEYMANARIPCVGGHPKNVILLACDAFGVLPPVSRLTPEQAMYHFISGYTAKVAGTEVGVTEPQATFSACFGSAFLMLHPYK
;
A
#
# COMPACT_ATOMS: atom_id res chain seq x y z
N MET A 1 -1.77 4.73 -10.50
CA MET A 1 -1.47 4.64 -9.05
C MET A 1 -0.89 5.92 -8.49
N LEU A 2 -0.01 6.65 -9.20
CA LEU A 2 0.45 7.96 -8.73
C LEU A 2 -0.56 9.09 -9.03
N ILE A 3 -0.36 10.23 -8.39
CA ILE A 3 -1.11 11.46 -8.64
C ILE A 3 -0.89 11.89 -10.08
N ARG A 4 -1.98 12.19 -10.80
CA ARG A 4 -1.91 12.63 -12.19
C ARG A 4 -1.68 14.14 -12.22
N PRO A 5 -0.59 14.63 -12.85
CA PRO A 5 -0.43 16.06 -13.09
C PRO A 5 -1.55 16.60 -13.98
N THR A 6 -1.88 17.87 -13.80
CA THR A 6 -2.71 18.64 -14.72
C THR A 6 -2.02 18.83 -16.07
N ALA A 7 -2.76 19.26 -17.09
CA ALA A 7 -2.18 19.52 -18.42
C ALA A 7 -1.05 20.57 -18.37
N GLN A 8 -1.21 21.62 -17.56
CA GLN A 8 -0.18 22.64 -17.38
C GLN A 8 1.05 22.08 -16.67
N GLU A 9 0.88 21.32 -15.59
CA GLU A 9 2.00 20.68 -14.89
C GLU A 9 2.73 19.66 -15.77
N LEU A 10 2.06 19.04 -16.75
CA LEU A 10 2.71 18.18 -17.75
C LEU A 10 3.53 18.97 -18.76
N GLU A 11 3.01 20.09 -19.24
CA GLU A 11 3.75 20.99 -20.15
C GLU A 11 5.00 21.57 -19.46
N GLU A 12 4.90 21.85 -18.17
CA GLU A 12 5.96 22.42 -17.33
C GLU A 12 6.76 21.35 -16.56
N PHE A 13 6.56 20.04 -16.84
CA PHE A 13 7.09 18.95 -16.00
C PHE A 13 8.62 18.92 -15.92
N GLY A 14 9.29 19.25 -17.02
CA GLY A 14 10.76 19.29 -17.09
C GLY A 14 11.41 17.92 -16.89
N GLU A 15 12.51 17.90 -16.12
CA GLU A 15 13.27 16.69 -15.82
C GLU A 15 12.67 15.97 -14.59
N PRO A 16 12.38 14.66 -14.67
CA PRO A 16 11.82 13.91 -13.55
C PRO A 16 12.81 13.84 -12.37
N ASP A 17 12.29 14.00 -11.15
CA ASP A 17 13.07 13.77 -9.93
C ASP A 17 13.52 12.31 -9.76
N PHE A 18 12.81 11.36 -10.36
CA PHE A 18 13.11 9.94 -10.28
C PHE A 18 12.52 9.19 -11.48
N VAL A 19 13.24 8.21 -12.02
CA VAL A 19 12.81 7.43 -13.19
C VAL A 19 12.68 5.96 -12.85
N ILE A 20 11.55 5.34 -13.22
CA ILE A 20 11.35 3.89 -13.09
C ILE A 20 11.42 3.27 -14.49
N TYR A 21 12.43 2.44 -14.72
CA TYR A 21 12.54 1.61 -15.92
C TYR A 21 11.93 0.24 -15.65
N ASN A 22 10.68 0.05 -16.04
CA ASN A 22 10.04 -1.25 -15.97
C ASN A 22 10.34 -2.06 -17.26
N ALA A 23 11.36 -2.90 -17.17
CA ALA A 23 11.67 -3.93 -18.16
C ALA A 23 11.33 -5.33 -17.61
N GLY A 24 10.24 -5.44 -16.87
CA GLY A 24 9.82 -6.62 -16.13
C GLY A 24 9.64 -7.90 -16.95
N ALA A 25 9.35 -7.76 -18.25
CA ALA A 25 9.28 -8.89 -19.19
C ALA A 25 10.66 -9.44 -19.59
N PHE A 26 11.74 -8.70 -19.32
CA PHE A 26 13.11 -9.08 -19.63
C PHE A 26 13.80 -9.60 -18.36
N PRO A 27 14.44 -10.79 -18.39
CA PRO A 27 15.06 -11.37 -17.20
C PRO A 27 16.37 -10.65 -16.83
N ALA A 28 16.65 -10.58 -15.53
CA ALA A 28 17.95 -10.19 -15.03
C ALA A 28 19.02 -11.24 -15.37
N ASN A 29 20.25 -10.78 -15.60
CA ASN A 29 21.39 -11.66 -15.82
C ASN A 29 21.92 -12.18 -14.47
N LYS A 30 21.62 -13.45 -14.16
CA LYS A 30 22.07 -14.16 -12.94
C LYS A 30 23.59 -14.24 -12.73
N TYR A 31 24.39 -13.94 -13.76
CA TYR A 31 25.86 -13.90 -13.65
C TYR A 31 26.40 -12.52 -13.25
N THR A 32 25.52 -11.53 -13.10
CA THR A 32 25.87 -10.21 -12.56
C THR A 32 26.10 -10.34 -11.05
N ASN A 33 27.12 -9.66 -10.52
CA ASN A 33 27.40 -9.68 -9.08
C ASN A 33 26.16 -9.31 -8.25
N TYR A 34 25.96 -10.01 -7.13
CA TYR A 34 24.82 -9.90 -6.21
C TYR A 34 23.46 -10.34 -6.75
N MET A 35 23.35 -10.68 -8.04
CA MET A 35 22.13 -11.21 -8.62
C MET A 35 21.91 -12.67 -8.20
N THR A 36 20.78 -12.96 -7.57
CA THR A 36 20.47 -14.32 -7.07
C THR A 36 19.43 -15.05 -7.91
N SER A 37 18.73 -14.35 -8.82
CA SER A 37 17.65 -14.91 -9.61
C SER A 37 17.56 -14.26 -11.01
N GLN A 38 16.54 -14.63 -11.78
CA GLN A 38 16.19 -13.93 -13.04
C GLN A 38 15.36 -12.66 -12.79
N THR A 39 15.05 -12.33 -11.54
CA THR A 39 14.30 -11.15 -11.13
C THR A 39 15.22 -10.20 -10.37
N SER A 40 15.12 -8.91 -10.67
CA SER A 40 15.84 -7.82 -10.01
C SER A 40 14.92 -6.61 -9.89
N ILE A 41 14.93 -6.00 -8.71
CA ILE A 41 14.25 -4.75 -8.42
C ILE A 41 15.29 -3.86 -7.71
N ASP A 42 16.10 -3.14 -8.49
CA ASP A 42 17.21 -2.35 -7.97
C ASP A 42 16.85 -0.86 -7.96
N LEU A 43 17.08 -0.19 -6.83
CA LEU A 43 16.85 1.23 -6.63
C LEU A 43 18.18 1.95 -6.35
N SER A 44 18.46 3.02 -7.12
CA SER A 44 19.65 3.84 -6.96
C SER A 44 19.30 5.26 -6.55
N LEU A 45 19.61 5.61 -5.30
CA LEU A 45 19.46 6.99 -4.81
C LEU A 45 20.41 7.98 -5.49
N LYS A 46 21.60 7.51 -5.89
CA LYS A 46 22.60 8.35 -6.56
C LYS A 46 22.16 8.72 -7.97
N HIS A 47 21.66 7.75 -8.71
CA HIS A 47 21.22 7.96 -10.08
C HIS A 47 19.76 8.42 -10.17
N LYS A 48 19.01 8.33 -9.06
CA LYS A 48 17.57 8.62 -8.99
C LYS A 48 16.76 7.75 -9.94
N GLU A 49 17.10 6.47 -9.96
CA GLU A 49 16.52 5.51 -10.89
C GLU A 49 16.14 4.21 -10.18
N MET A 50 15.12 3.54 -10.69
CA MET A 50 14.75 2.18 -10.33
C MET A 50 14.67 1.34 -11.59
N VAL A 51 15.22 0.13 -11.55
CA VAL A 51 15.17 -0.81 -12.67
C VAL A 51 14.47 -2.09 -12.20
N ILE A 52 13.44 -2.49 -12.94
CA ILE A 52 12.66 -3.71 -12.68
C ILE A 52 12.90 -4.68 -13.84
N LEU A 53 13.38 -5.88 -13.53
CA LEU A 53 13.64 -6.97 -14.47
C LEU A 53 13.03 -8.28 -13.94
N GLY A 54 12.53 -9.11 -14.85
CA GLY A 54 12.06 -10.47 -14.56
C GLY A 54 10.85 -10.57 -13.63
N THR A 55 10.03 -9.52 -13.56
CA THR A 55 8.75 -9.52 -12.84
C THR A 55 7.77 -8.55 -13.51
N MET A 56 6.55 -9.01 -13.76
CA MET A 56 5.47 -8.18 -14.33
C MET A 56 4.44 -7.76 -13.27
N TYR A 57 4.74 -7.98 -11.99
CA TYR A 57 3.87 -7.58 -10.89
C TYR A 57 3.85 -6.05 -10.73
N ALA A 58 2.69 -5.43 -10.89
CA ALA A 58 2.57 -3.97 -10.86
C ALA A 58 2.95 -3.37 -9.50
N GLY A 59 2.79 -4.14 -8.43
CA GLY A 59 3.13 -3.73 -7.06
C GLY A 59 4.59 -3.33 -6.87
N GLU A 60 5.52 -3.85 -7.69
CA GLU A 60 6.95 -3.46 -7.61
C GLU A 60 7.14 -1.97 -7.89
N MET A 61 6.48 -1.43 -8.92
CA MET A 61 6.57 0.00 -9.25
C MET A 61 6.04 0.88 -8.11
N LYS A 62 4.87 0.50 -7.55
CA LYS A 62 4.25 1.21 -6.44
C LYS A 62 5.17 1.20 -5.21
N LYS A 63 5.60 0.01 -4.79
CA LYS A 63 6.42 -0.15 -3.59
C LYS A 63 7.82 0.43 -3.75
N GLY A 64 8.37 0.50 -4.96
CA GLY A 64 9.61 1.23 -5.24
C GLY A 64 9.51 2.73 -4.93
N VAL A 65 8.42 3.39 -5.34
CA VAL A 65 8.15 4.80 -4.97
C VAL A 65 8.00 4.93 -3.45
N PHE A 66 7.29 4.00 -2.83
CA PHE A 66 7.11 4.02 -1.38
C PHE A 66 8.43 3.84 -0.61
N THR A 67 9.29 2.93 -1.05
CA THR A 67 10.64 2.74 -0.52
C THR A 67 11.48 4.01 -0.67
N LEU A 68 11.42 4.70 -1.81
CA LEU A 68 12.05 6.00 -1.98
C LEU A 68 11.53 7.04 -0.98
N MET A 69 10.21 7.10 -0.76
CA MET A 69 9.59 8.00 0.22
C MET A 69 9.99 7.67 1.67
N HIS A 70 10.18 6.39 1.98
CA HIS A 70 10.72 5.92 3.26
C HIS A 70 12.19 6.33 3.50
N TYR A 71 12.91 6.75 2.46
CA TYR A 71 14.22 7.39 2.61
C TYR A 71 14.11 8.92 2.64
N LEU A 72 13.43 9.53 1.65
CA LEU A 72 13.41 10.98 1.49
C LEU A 72 12.68 11.71 2.63
N MET A 73 11.56 11.16 3.11
CA MET A 73 10.74 11.85 4.11
C MET A 73 11.43 11.92 5.49
N PRO A 74 11.97 10.83 6.06
CA PRO A 74 12.69 10.93 7.34
C PRO A 74 13.93 11.83 7.26
N MET A 75 14.62 11.84 6.12
CA MET A 75 15.75 12.76 5.89
C MET A 75 15.34 14.25 5.93
N GLN A 76 14.04 14.54 5.75
CA GLN A 76 13.45 15.87 5.87
C GLN A 76 12.69 16.07 7.19
N GLY A 77 12.82 15.16 8.17
CA GLY A 77 12.10 15.24 9.45
C GLY A 77 10.60 14.91 9.35
N LYS A 78 10.16 14.30 8.24
CA LYS A 78 8.77 13.86 8.02
C LYS A 78 8.67 12.34 8.16
N LEU A 79 7.53 11.83 8.59
CA LEU A 79 7.36 10.41 8.82
C LEU A 79 6.60 9.76 7.65
N SER A 80 7.26 8.89 6.88
CA SER A 80 6.60 8.03 5.87
C SER A 80 6.00 6.80 6.55
N LEU A 81 4.77 6.43 6.18
CA LEU A 81 3.90 5.52 6.92
C LEU A 81 3.23 4.51 5.99
N HIS A 82 3.28 3.23 6.37
CA HIS A 82 2.52 2.16 5.72
C HIS A 82 1.17 2.02 6.42
N SER A 83 0.19 2.80 6.00
CA SER A 83 -1.08 2.98 6.70
C SER A 83 -2.26 3.21 5.75
N GLY A 84 -3.45 2.80 6.16
CA GLY A 84 -4.68 3.42 5.67
C GLY A 84 -4.94 4.73 6.42
N CYS A 85 -5.67 5.67 5.81
CA CYS A 85 -5.99 6.94 6.42
C CYS A 85 -7.36 7.45 5.99
N ASN A 86 -8.15 7.92 6.96
CA ASN A 86 -9.42 8.60 6.71
C ASN A 86 -9.64 9.76 7.69
N VAL A 87 -10.65 10.58 7.41
CA VAL A 87 -11.00 11.74 8.24
C VAL A 87 -12.49 11.72 8.60
N GLY A 88 -12.81 12.09 9.83
CA GLY A 88 -14.20 12.23 10.27
C GLY A 88 -14.80 13.58 9.92
N ALA A 89 -16.12 13.72 10.09
CA ALA A 89 -16.84 14.97 9.83
C ALA A 89 -16.32 16.17 10.65
N ALA A 90 -15.72 15.92 11.82
CA ALA A 90 -15.11 16.95 12.67
C ALA A 90 -13.64 17.24 12.31
N GLY A 91 -13.12 16.68 11.21
CA GLY A 91 -11.73 16.81 10.80
C GLY A 91 -10.76 15.91 11.58
N ASP A 92 -11.25 14.97 12.38
CA ASP A 92 -10.44 14.02 13.13
C ASP A 92 -9.82 12.96 12.19
N VAL A 93 -8.51 13.02 12.00
CA VAL A 93 -7.78 12.07 11.15
C VAL A 93 -7.44 10.81 11.94
N THR A 94 -7.58 9.65 11.29
CA THR A 94 -7.20 8.33 11.84
C THR A 94 -6.24 7.64 10.88
N LEU A 95 -5.15 7.09 11.43
CA LEU A 95 -4.20 6.23 10.72
C LEU A 95 -4.39 4.77 11.14
N PHE A 96 -4.32 3.86 10.17
CA PHE A 96 -4.47 2.42 10.36
C PHE A 96 -3.21 1.69 9.87
N PHE A 97 -2.32 1.33 10.77
CA PHE A 97 -1.09 0.59 10.47
C PHE A 97 -1.34 -0.90 10.36
N GLY A 98 -0.66 -1.58 9.45
CA GLY A 98 -0.80 -3.02 9.28
C GLY A 98 -0.11 -3.52 8.01
N LEU A 99 0.14 -4.83 7.93
CA LEU A 99 0.63 -5.44 6.70
C LEU A 99 -0.49 -5.54 5.64
N SER A 100 -0.12 -5.96 4.44
CA SER A 100 -1.11 -6.27 3.41
C SER A 100 -2.05 -7.37 3.91
N GLY A 101 -3.36 -7.19 3.73
CA GLY A 101 -4.37 -8.19 4.14
C GLY A 101 -4.77 -8.17 5.61
N THR A 102 -4.28 -7.22 6.43
CA THR A 102 -4.65 -7.14 7.86
C THR A 102 -5.79 -6.17 8.15
N GLY A 103 -6.52 -5.72 7.12
CA GLY A 103 -7.71 -4.88 7.25
C GLY A 103 -7.51 -3.36 7.06
N LYS A 104 -6.32 -2.87 6.68
CA LYS A 104 -6.08 -1.43 6.43
C LYS A 104 -7.10 -0.82 5.46
N THR A 105 -7.14 -1.35 4.23
CA THR A 105 -8.03 -0.87 3.16
C THR A 105 -9.49 -0.95 3.61
N THR A 106 -9.93 -2.10 4.11
CA THR A 106 -11.31 -2.34 4.56
C THR A 106 -11.75 -1.38 5.67
N LEU A 107 -10.91 -1.15 6.69
CA LEU A 107 -11.25 -0.28 7.82
C LEU A 107 -11.12 1.21 7.50
N SER A 108 -10.23 1.56 6.57
CA SER A 108 -10.08 2.94 6.10
C SER A 108 -11.24 3.38 5.20
N ALA A 109 -11.83 2.46 4.44
CA ALA A 109 -12.98 2.67 3.56
C ALA A 109 -14.33 2.66 4.31
N ASP A 110 -14.42 3.43 5.41
CA ASP A 110 -15.66 3.61 6.17
C ASP A 110 -16.59 4.58 5.45
N PRO A 111 -17.85 4.21 5.12
CA PRO A 111 -18.81 5.09 4.44
C PRO A 111 -19.04 6.45 5.13
N LYS A 112 -18.81 6.54 6.44
CA LYS A 112 -19.01 7.76 7.24
C LYS A 112 -17.78 8.65 7.31
N ARG A 113 -16.63 8.19 6.81
CA ARG A 113 -15.35 8.88 6.96
C ARG A 113 -14.64 8.98 5.61
N PRO A 114 -14.53 10.18 5.03
CA PRO A 114 -13.85 10.32 3.76
C PRO A 114 -12.43 9.74 3.74
N LEU A 115 -12.15 8.90 2.74
CA LEU A 115 -10.86 8.23 2.56
C LEU A 115 -9.79 9.25 2.14
N ILE A 116 -8.64 9.27 2.82
CA ILE A 116 -7.45 10.01 2.38
C ILE A 116 -6.57 9.12 1.49
N GLY A 117 -6.40 7.85 1.86
CA GLY A 117 -5.72 6.82 1.06
C GLY A 117 -5.69 5.51 1.82
N ASP A 118 -5.43 4.39 1.14
CA ASP A 118 -5.59 3.06 1.73
C ASP A 118 -4.29 2.39 2.20
N ASP A 119 -3.12 2.90 1.81
CA ASP A 119 -1.86 2.16 2.02
C ASP A 119 -0.61 3.00 2.35
N GLU A 120 -0.42 4.20 1.77
CA GLU A 120 0.87 4.92 1.85
C GLU A 120 0.70 6.42 2.13
N HIS A 121 1.14 6.88 3.31
CA HIS A 121 1.00 8.27 3.75
C HIS A 121 2.30 8.87 4.27
N VAL A 122 2.34 10.20 4.32
CA VAL A 122 3.37 10.95 5.02
C VAL A 122 2.72 11.83 6.07
N TRP A 123 3.22 11.78 7.30
CA TRP A 123 2.91 12.76 8.34
C TRP A 123 4.03 13.82 8.39
N SER A 124 3.63 15.05 8.07
CA SER A 124 4.47 16.25 8.06
C SER A 124 4.03 17.27 9.12
N ASP A 125 4.73 18.41 9.17
CA ASP A 125 4.38 19.54 10.03
C ASP A 125 2.98 20.11 9.79
N ASN A 126 2.39 19.86 8.61
CA ASN A 126 1.06 20.36 8.24
C ASN A 126 -0.06 19.31 8.35
N GLY A 127 0.26 18.09 8.78
CA GLY A 127 -0.68 16.97 8.81
C GLY A 127 -0.28 15.82 7.91
N VAL A 128 -1.27 15.06 7.46
CA VAL A 128 -1.07 13.82 6.68
C VAL A 128 -1.42 14.04 5.22
N PHE A 129 -0.62 13.49 4.30
CA PHE A 129 -0.98 13.42 2.89
C PHE A 129 -0.73 12.03 2.31
N ASN A 130 -1.54 11.67 1.31
CA ASN A 130 -1.39 10.43 0.55
C ASN A 130 -0.21 10.56 -0.43
N ILE A 131 0.59 9.50 -0.56
CA ILE A 131 1.66 9.42 -1.57
C ILE A 131 1.04 9.09 -2.95
N GLU A 132 -0.09 8.39 -2.94
CA GLU A 132 -0.72 7.81 -4.11
C GLU A 132 -1.84 8.70 -4.71
N GLY A 133 -2.19 8.44 -5.96
CA GLY A 133 -3.36 8.98 -6.66
C GLY A 133 -4.43 7.91 -6.97
N GLY A 134 -4.38 6.77 -6.27
CA GLY A 134 -5.29 5.65 -6.45
C GLY A 134 -5.18 4.63 -5.34
N CYS A 135 -5.96 3.55 -5.45
CA CYS A 135 -5.92 2.40 -4.55
C CYS A 135 -5.53 1.14 -5.33
N TYR A 136 -4.82 0.23 -4.66
CA TYR A 136 -4.39 -1.06 -5.21
C TYR A 136 -4.92 -2.19 -4.32
N ALA A 137 -6.24 -2.31 -4.33
CA ALA A 137 -7.00 -3.15 -3.40
C ALA A 137 -6.86 -4.64 -3.74
N LYS A 138 -6.87 -5.48 -2.70
CA LYS A 138 -7.00 -6.94 -2.85
C LYS A 138 -8.44 -7.26 -3.23
N CYS A 139 -8.64 -8.17 -4.19
CA CYS A 139 -9.96 -8.49 -4.71
C CYS A 139 -10.47 -9.88 -4.34
N ILE A 140 -9.63 -10.74 -3.75
CA ILE A 140 -10.06 -12.08 -3.36
C ILE A 140 -11.17 -11.99 -2.31
N GLY A 141 -12.28 -12.68 -2.56
CA GLY A 141 -13.45 -12.69 -1.70
C GLY A 141 -14.24 -11.38 -1.66
N LEU A 142 -13.97 -10.43 -2.56
CA LEU A 142 -14.68 -9.14 -2.61
C LEU A 142 -16.19 -9.36 -2.82
N LYS A 143 -17.01 -8.71 -1.99
CA LYS A 143 -18.47 -8.77 -2.10
C LYS A 143 -19.08 -7.37 -2.02
N PRO A 144 -20.14 -7.10 -2.80
CA PRO A 144 -20.81 -5.80 -2.77
C PRO A 144 -21.47 -5.51 -1.41
N GLU A 145 -21.86 -6.54 -0.66
CA GLU A 145 -22.52 -6.37 0.64
C GLU A 145 -21.56 -5.96 1.76
N THR A 146 -20.31 -6.43 1.72
CA THR A 146 -19.30 -6.17 2.76
C THR A 146 -18.38 -5.02 2.43
N GLU A 147 -18.03 -4.84 1.15
CA GLU A 147 -17.12 -3.80 0.67
C GLU A 147 -17.71 -3.01 -0.51
N PRO A 148 -18.88 -2.36 -0.34
CA PRO A 148 -19.58 -1.69 -1.42
C PRO A 148 -18.75 -0.58 -2.08
N GLU A 149 -17.95 0.16 -1.32
CA GLU A 149 -17.11 1.25 -1.86
C GLU A 149 -16.06 0.72 -2.84
N ILE A 150 -15.34 -0.35 -2.47
CA ILE A 150 -14.32 -0.98 -3.33
C ILE A 150 -15.00 -1.63 -4.54
N TRP A 151 -16.11 -2.34 -4.32
CA TRP A 151 -16.88 -2.95 -5.40
C TRP A 151 -17.31 -1.92 -6.45
N ASN A 152 -17.89 -0.80 -6.02
CA ASN A 152 -18.38 0.26 -6.90
C ASN A 152 -17.23 1.04 -7.58
N ALA A 153 -16.05 1.06 -6.98
CA ALA A 153 -14.86 1.63 -7.58
C ALA A 153 -14.31 0.78 -8.74
N ILE A 154 -14.66 -0.51 -8.83
CA ILE A 154 -14.26 -1.36 -9.94
C ILE A 154 -15.21 -1.15 -11.13
N ARG A 155 -14.75 -0.33 -12.08
CA ARG A 155 -15.48 0.03 -13.30
C ARG A 155 -14.52 0.33 -14.44
N PHE A 156 -15.01 0.80 -15.58
CA PHE A 156 -14.14 1.19 -16.70
C PHE A 156 -13.03 2.16 -16.25
N GLY A 157 -11.78 1.86 -16.60
CA GLY A 157 -10.58 2.56 -16.13
C GLY A 157 -9.85 1.86 -14.98
N THR A 158 -10.49 0.93 -14.28
CA THR A 158 -9.84 0.03 -13.33
C THR A 158 -9.02 -1.03 -14.06
N VAL A 159 -7.83 -1.34 -13.55
CA VAL A 159 -7.01 -2.46 -14.00
C VAL A 159 -7.16 -3.60 -13.00
N LEU A 160 -7.65 -4.75 -13.48
CA LEU A 160 -7.71 -5.98 -12.72
C LEU A 160 -6.46 -6.82 -13.02
N GLU A 161 -5.83 -7.35 -11.98
CA GLU A 161 -4.60 -8.12 -12.09
C GLU A 161 -4.82 -9.51 -11.50
N ASN A 162 -4.55 -10.53 -12.32
CA ASN A 162 -4.64 -11.96 -11.98
C ASN A 162 -6.02 -12.45 -11.48
N VAL A 163 -7.11 -11.74 -11.81
CA VAL A 163 -8.48 -12.23 -11.57
C VAL A 163 -8.89 -13.27 -12.61
N ASP A 164 -9.80 -14.17 -12.23
CA ASP A 164 -10.51 -15.04 -13.17
C ASP A 164 -11.83 -14.39 -13.59
N TYR A 165 -12.34 -14.73 -14.77
CA TYR A 165 -13.61 -14.19 -15.25
C TYR A 165 -14.27 -15.13 -16.27
N ASP A 166 -15.59 -15.04 -16.38
CA ASP A 166 -16.34 -15.78 -17.39
C ASP A 166 -16.07 -15.19 -18.80
N PRO A 167 -15.62 -15.99 -19.78
CA PRO A 167 -15.23 -15.47 -21.09
C PRO A 167 -16.41 -14.93 -21.92
N VAL A 168 -17.64 -15.33 -21.61
CA VAL A 168 -18.88 -14.92 -22.29
C VAL A 168 -19.51 -13.72 -21.60
N THR A 169 -19.79 -13.80 -20.30
CA THR A 169 -20.46 -12.71 -19.55
C THR A 169 -19.50 -11.59 -19.17
N ARG A 170 -18.19 -11.88 -19.13
CA ARG A 170 -17.12 -11.00 -18.62
C ARG A 170 -17.25 -10.67 -17.13
N GLU A 171 -18.10 -11.39 -16.41
CA GLU A 171 -18.22 -11.27 -14.97
C GLU A 171 -16.96 -11.82 -14.29
N VAL A 172 -16.42 -11.06 -13.35
CA VAL A 172 -15.21 -11.41 -12.62
C VAL A 172 -15.57 -12.36 -11.48
N ASP A 173 -14.86 -13.48 -11.38
CA ASP A 173 -14.97 -14.39 -10.25
C ASP A 173 -13.95 -14.01 -9.17
N TYR A 174 -14.39 -13.19 -8.23
CA TYR A 174 -13.58 -12.77 -7.08
C TYR A 174 -13.32 -13.88 -6.06
N THR A 175 -13.93 -15.06 -6.21
CA THR A 175 -13.66 -16.23 -5.35
C THR A 175 -12.58 -17.14 -5.91
N SER A 176 -12.28 -17.03 -7.21
CA SER A 176 -11.26 -17.85 -7.86
C SER A 176 -9.85 -17.50 -7.39
N GLN A 177 -9.12 -18.53 -6.95
CA GLN A 177 -7.70 -18.49 -6.61
C GLN A 177 -6.84 -19.21 -7.64
N ARG A 178 -7.40 -19.51 -8.83
CA ARG A 178 -6.76 -20.36 -9.85
C ARG A 178 -5.36 -19.88 -10.25
N LEU A 179 -5.16 -18.57 -10.29
CA LEU A 179 -3.85 -17.96 -10.56
C LEU A 179 -3.10 -17.61 -9.26
N THR A 180 -3.79 -16.98 -8.32
CA THR A 180 -3.23 -16.53 -7.04
C THR A 180 -4.35 -16.10 -6.09
N GLU A 181 -4.09 -16.12 -4.78
CA GLU A 181 -4.94 -15.46 -3.79
C GLU A 181 -4.72 -13.94 -3.73
N ASN A 182 -3.67 -13.40 -4.35
CA ASN A 182 -3.35 -11.98 -4.38
C ASN A 182 -3.88 -11.30 -5.64
N THR A 183 -5.15 -11.57 -5.97
CA THR A 183 -5.84 -10.84 -7.03
C THR A 183 -6.01 -9.38 -6.63
N ARG A 184 -5.88 -8.46 -7.59
CA ARG A 184 -5.83 -7.01 -7.32
C ARG A 184 -6.71 -6.20 -8.28
N ALA A 185 -7.14 -5.04 -7.79
CA ALA A 185 -7.74 -3.98 -8.60
C ALA A 185 -7.00 -2.67 -8.34
N SER A 186 -6.50 -2.05 -9.40
CA SER A 186 -5.92 -0.72 -9.39
C SER A 186 -6.91 0.28 -9.99
N TYR A 187 -7.32 1.26 -9.20
CA TYR A 187 -8.24 2.30 -9.63
C TYR A 187 -7.84 3.67 -9.10
N PRO A 188 -8.17 4.75 -9.84
CA PRO A 188 -7.88 6.12 -9.40
C PRO A 188 -8.71 6.47 -8.16
N ILE A 189 -8.19 7.35 -7.29
CA ILE A 189 -8.80 7.63 -5.98
C ILE A 189 -10.20 8.23 -6.13
N GLU A 190 -10.46 8.94 -7.24
CA GLU A 190 -11.76 9.52 -7.58
C GLU A 190 -12.86 8.49 -7.86
N TYR A 191 -12.53 7.20 -7.92
CA TYR A 191 -13.52 6.13 -8.05
C TYR A 191 -14.11 5.74 -6.69
N MET A 192 -13.45 6.07 -5.59
CA MET A 192 -14.02 5.97 -4.25
C MET A 192 -14.97 7.14 -4.03
N ALA A 193 -16.27 6.87 -3.88
CA ALA A 193 -17.29 7.91 -3.80
C ALA A 193 -17.09 8.85 -2.60
N ASN A 194 -16.57 8.32 -1.50
CA ASN A 194 -16.28 9.08 -0.29
C ASN A 194 -14.83 9.61 -0.22
N ALA A 195 -14.02 9.52 -1.27
CA ALA A 195 -12.64 10.00 -1.21
C ALA A 195 -12.57 11.50 -0.90
N ARG A 196 -11.61 11.87 -0.05
CA ARG A 196 -11.22 13.25 0.19
C ARG A 196 -10.25 13.70 -0.91
N ILE A 197 -10.64 14.75 -1.62
CA ILE A 197 -9.84 15.38 -2.66
C ILE A 197 -9.67 16.87 -2.30
N PRO A 198 -8.44 17.40 -2.15
CA PRO A 198 -7.16 16.69 -2.24
C PRO A 198 -6.96 15.71 -1.08
N CYS A 199 -6.17 14.66 -1.31
CA CYS A 199 -5.90 13.56 -0.36
C CYS A 199 -4.96 14.00 0.79
N VAL A 200 -5.37 15.03 1.52
CA VAL A 200 -4.62 15.69 2.60
C VAL A 200 -5.53 15.90 3.80
N GLY A 201 -5.09 15.50 4.99
CA GLY A 201 -5.77 15.71 6.27
C GLY A 201 -4.91 16.47 7.28
N GLY A 202 -5.53 16.90 8.39
CA GLY A 202 -4.79 17.47 9.52
C GLY A 202 -3.97 16.44 10.29
N HIS A 203 -3.49 16.80 11.47
CA HIS A 203 -2.77 15.86 12.33
C HIS A 203 -3.68 14.69 12.79
N PRO A 204 -3.17 13.45 12.81
CA PRO A 204 -3.90 12.30 13.34
C PRO A 204 -4.32 12.53 14.79
N LYS A 205 -5.62 12.36 15.06
CA LYS A 205 -6.13 12.26 16.43
C LYS A 205 -6.11 10.83 16.94
N ASN A 206 -6.13 9.85 16.03
CA ASN A 206 -6.11 8.44 16.36
C ASN A 206 -5.07 7.70 15.51
N VAL A 207 -4.34 6.79 16.16
CA VAL A 207 -3.40 5.87 15.52
C VAL A 207 -3.79 4.45 15.95
N ILE A 208 -4.10 3.60 14.98
CA ILE A 208 -4.55 2.23 15.18
C ILE A 208 -3.48 1.29 14.62
N LEU A 209 -3.04 0.34 15.44
CA LEU A 209 -2.09 -0.70 15.05
C LEU A 209 -2.86 -2.02 14.84
N LEU A 210 -2.98 -2.47 13.59
CA LEU A 210 -3.69 -3.69 13.22
C LEU A 210 -2.75 -4.89 13.28
N ALA A 211 -2.98 -5.75 14.27
CA ALA A 211 -2.27 -7.01 14.43
C ALA A 211 -3.20 -8.18 14.07
N CYS A 212 -2.87 -8.91 13.01
CA CYS A 212 -3.51 -10.20 12.73
C CYS A 212 -2.83 -11.25 13.61
N ASP A 213 -3.40 -11.48 14.80
CA ASP A 213 -2.80 -12.37 15.78
C ASP A 213 -3.19 -13.84 15.51
N ALA A 214 -2.26 -14.59 14.92
CA ALA A 214 -2.44 -16.01 14.65
C ALA A 214 -2.54 -16.89 15.92
N PHE A 215 -2.11 -16.38 17.08
CA PHE A 215 -2.17 -17.12 18.35
C PHE A 215 -3.45 -16.89 19.15
N GLY A 216 -4.25 -15.88 18.79
CA GLY A 216 -5.50 -15.54 19.50
C GLY A 216 -5.29 -15.09 20.96
N VAL A 217 -4.16 -14.46 21.25
CA VAL A 217 -3.76 -14.00 22.59
C VAL A 217 -4.11 -12.52 22.79
N LEU A 218 -3.91 -11.69 21.76
CA LEU A 218 -4.19 -10.26 21.85
C LEU A 218 -5.70 -10.02 22.03
N PRO A 219 -6.09 -9.08 22.91
CA PRO A 219 -7.49 -8.68 23.01
C PRO A 219 -7.94 -7.99 21.71
N PRO A 220 -9.25 -7.96 21.41
CA PRO A 220 -9.76 -7.31 20.20
C PRO A 220 -9.39 -5.82 20.08
N VAL A 221 -9.26 -5.13 21.21
CA VAL A 221 -8.83 -3.73 21.28
C VAL A 221 -8.08 -3.47 22.59
N SER A 222 -7.03 -2.65 22.53
CA SER A 222 -6.29 -2.14 23.69
C SER A 222 -5.93 -0.68 23.49
N ARG A 223 -6.12 0.15 24.52
CA ARG A 223 -5.65 1.53 24.52
C ARG A 223 -4.24 1.57 25.08
N LEU A 224 -3.27 1.84 24.21
CA LEU A 224 -1.85 1.84 24.56
C LEU A 224 -1.44 3.12 25.28
N THR A 225 -0.48 3.01 26.22
CA THR A 225 0.30 4.17 26.68
C THR A 225 1.30 4.59 25.60
N PRO A 226 1.91 5.78 25.68
CA PRO A 226 2.93 6.21 24.71
C PRO A 226 4.10 5.23 24.58
N GLU A 227 4.57 4.65 25.68
CA GLU A 227 5.66 3.67 25.70
C GLU A 227 5.25 2.36 25.01
N GLN A 228 4.03 1.90 25.26
CA GLN A 228 3.47 0.72 24.60
C GLN A 228 3.26 0.98 23.10
N ALA A 229 2.79 2.17 22.72
CA ALA A 229 2.63 2.55 21.32
C ALA A 229 3.97 2.49 20.58
N MET A 230 5.04 3.06 21.15
CA MET A 230 6.38 2.97 20.58
C MET A 230 6.86 1.51 20.49
N TYR A 231 6.72 0.74 21.57
CA TYR A 231 7.13 -0.66 21.61
C TYR A 231 6.43 -1.50 20.54
N HIS A 232 5.10 -1.41 20.45
CA HIS A 232 4.31 -2.17 19.48
C HIS A 232 4.52 -1.69 18.05
N PHE A 233 4.74 -0.39 17.83
CA PHE A 233 5.04 0.14 16.51
C PHE A 233 6.39 -0.37 15.98
N ILE A 234 7.44 -0.30 16.80
CA ILE A 234 8.77 -0.79 16.41
C ILE A 234 8.79 -2.31 16.29
N SER A 235 8.08 -3.02 17.17
CA SER A 235 7.97 -4.48 17.09
C SER A 235 7.20 -4.92 15.84
N GLY A 236 6.09 -4.25 15.54
CA GLY A 236 5.26 -4.52 14.37
C GLY A 236 4.77 -5.96 14.28
N TYR A 237 4.36 -6.52 15.41
CA TYR A 237 3.82 -7.88 15.49
C TYR A 237 2.50 -7.99 14.71
N THR A 238 2.43 -8.97 13.80
CA THR A 238 1.23 -9.33 13.04
C THR A 238 1.43 -10.70 12.37
N ALA A 239 0.62 -11.06 11.38
CA ALA A 239 0.82 -12.24 10.56
C ALA A 239 0.97 -11.86 9.07
N LYS A 240 1.84 -12.60 8.36
CA LYS A 240 1.81 -12.63 6.90
C LYS A 240 0.62 -13.46 6.46
N VAL A 241 -0.33 -12.84 5.78
CA VAL A 241 -1.51 -13.51 5.24
C VAL A 241 -1.12 -14.23 3.94
N ALA A 242 -1.71 -15.39 3.69
CA ALA A 242 -1.47 -16.18 2.49
C ALA A 242 -1.63 -15.34 1.20
N GLY A 243 -0.72 -15.61 0.24
CA GLY A 243 -0.64 -14.95 -1.06
C GLY A 243 0.01 -13.57 -1.09
N THR A 244 0.32 -12.94 0.05
CA THR A 244 0.90 -11.57 0.05
C THR A 244 2.37 -11.51 -0.39
N GLU A 245 3.12 -12.60 -0.21
CA GLU A 245 4.51 -12.76 -0.65
C GLU A 245 4.69 -14.15 -1.27
N VAL A 246 5.65 -14.29 -2.20
CA VAL A 246 5.96 -15.58 -2.85
C VAL A 246 6.37 -16.61 -1.78
N GLY A 247 5.63 -17.73 -1.71
CA GLY A 247 5.92 -18.84 -0.80
C GLY A 247 5.14 -18.85 0.52
N VAL A 248 4.27 -17.85 0.79
CA VAL A 248 3.41 -17.83 1.99
C VAL A 248 2.04 -18.44 1.69
N THR A 249 1.77 -19.65 2.20
CA THR A 249 0.51 -20.39 1.98
C THR A 249 -0.40 -20.48 3.20
N GLU A 250 0.12 -20.23 4.40
CA GLU A 250 -0.63 -20.22 5.67
C GLU A 250 -0.25 -18.98 6.48
N PRO A 251 -1.13 -18.47 7.38
CA PRO A 251 -0.79 -17.35 8.25
C PRO A 251 0.45 -17.62 9.09
N GLN A 252 1.50 -16.82 8.89
CA GLN A 252 2.74 -16.93 9.65
C GLN A 252 2.93 -15.70 10.52
N ALA A 253 3.03 -15.92 11.84
CA ALA A 253 3.38 -14.87 12.79
C ALA A 253 4.71 -14.21 12.38
N THR A 254 4.76 -12.88 12.43
CA THR A 254 5.92 -12.11 12.02
C THR A 254 6.05 -10.83 12.82
N PHE A 255 7.27 -10.30 12.86
CA PHE A 255 7.59 -8.99 13.41
C PHE A 255 8.09 -8.13 12.26
N SER A 256 7.21 -7.29 11.73
CA SER A 256 7.51 -6.37 10.64
C SER A 256 7.60 -4.97 11.19
N ALA A 257 8.81 -4.53 11.54
CA ALA A 257 9.04 -3.22 12.15
C ALA A 257 8.28 -2.09 11.45
N CYS A 258 7.65 -1.22 12.23
CA CYS A 258 6.79 -0.12 11.77
C CYS A 258 5.60 -0.59 10.91
N PHE A 259 5.23 -1.87 10.99
CA PHE A 259 4.25 -2.55 10.13
C PHE A 259 4.60 -2.47 8.63
N GLY A 260 5.88 -2.34 8.27
CA GLY A 260 6.30 -2.11 6.90
C GLY A 260 7.78 -2.40 6.63
N SER A 261 8.40 -3.35 7.35
CA SER A 261 9.85 -3.59 7.31
C SER A 261 10.41 -3.84 5.90
N ALA A 262 9.63 -4.45 5.02
CA ALA A 262 10.01 -4.71 3.63
C ALA A 262 10.32 -3.44 2.82
N PHE A 263 9.84 -2.28 3.27
CA PHE A 263 9.96 -1.00 2.55
C PHE A 263 10.87 0.01 3.26
N LEU A 264 11.33 -0.30 4.48
CA LEU A 264 12.17 0.61 5.26
C LEU A 264 13.60 0.65 4.71
N MET A 265 14.08 1.85 4.41
CA MET A 265 15.47 2.11 4.04
C MET A 265 16.36 2.55 5.21
N LEU A 266 15.74 2.96 6.31
CA LEU A 266 16.42 3.42 7.52
C LEU A 266 16.10 2.49 8.68
N HIS A 267 16.94 2.55 9.73
CA HIS A 267 16.67 1.82 10.96
C HIS A 267 15.31 2.24 11.55
N PRO A 268 14.47 1.32 12.07
CA PRO A 268 13.12 1.63 12.55
C PRO A 268 12.99 2.76 13.61
N TYR A 269 14.10 3.11 14.27
CA TYR A 269 14.16 4.19 15.26
C TYR A 269 14.43 5.58 14.65
N LYS A 270 14.66 5.67 13.34
CA LYS A 270 14.82 6.92 12.59
C LYS A 270 13.47 7.42 12.10
#